data_AF-A0A9C8KVT7-F1
#
_entry.id   AF-A0A9C8KVT7-F1
#
_cell.length_a   1.000
_cell.length_b   1.000
_cell.length_c   1.000
_cell.angle_alpha   90.00
_cell.angle_beta   90.00
_cell.angle_gamma   90.00
#
_symmetry.space_group_name_H-M   'P 1'
#
loop_
_entity.id
_entity.type
_entity.pdbx_description
1 polymer ?
#
loop_
_entity_poly.entity_id
_entity_poly.type
_entity_poly.pdbx_seq_one_letter_code
_entity_poly.pdbx_strand_id
1 'polypeptide(L)' 'MDRSLKSGCWYRIELQFAKVFIAEYRSEGQISAHGRFVFPDGSSKDADSILPYVDSLIEIEAPDLSQELDIGDFINE' A
#
# COMPACT_ATOMS: atom_id res chain seq x y z
N MET A 1 0.51 18.88 -8.76
CA MET A 1 -0.41 17.94 -8.08
C MET A 1 0.21 17.63 -6.73
N ASP A 2 -0.21 18.32 -5.67
CA ASP A 2 0.15 18.00 -4.28
C ASP A 2 -0.55 16.70 -3.89
N ARG A 3 0.08 15.56 -4.18
CA ARG A 3 -0.35 14.26 -3.66
C ARG A 3 0.14 14.15 -2.20
N SER A 4 -0.48 14.91 -1.30
CA SER A 4 -0.17 14.85 0.13
C SER A 4 -0.71 13.53 0.70
N LEU A 5 0.19 12.56 0.89
CA LEU A 5 -0.10 11.29 1.55
C LEU A 5 -0.49 11.54 3.02
N LYS A 6 -1.62 10.99 3.46
CA LYS A 6 -2.08 11.09 4.84
C LYS A 6 -1.57 9.89 5.64
N SER A 7 -0.90 10.16 6.74
CA SER A 7 -0.44 9.10 7.65
C SER A 7 -1.63 8.39 8.28
N GLY A 8 -1.59 7.06 8.30
CA GLY A 8 -2.68 6.20 8.78
C GLY A 8 -3.75 5.89 7.73
N CYS A 9 -3.60 6.35 6.48
CA CYS A 9 -4.49 5.99 5.38
C CYS A 9 -3.90 4.86 4.54
N TRP A 10 -4.77 4.03 3.97
CA TRP A 10 -4.41 2.97 3.05
C TRP A 10 -4.45 3.46 1.61
N TYR A 11 -3.49 3.01 0.82
CA TYR A 11 -3.35 3.39 -0.57
C TYR A 11 -3.19 2.16 -1.45
N ARG A 12 -3.91 2.16 -2.57
CA ARG A 12 -3.68 1.28 -3.72
C ARG A 12 -2.62 1.95 -4.60
N ILE A 13 -1.45 1.34 -4.65
CA ILE A 13 -0.25 1.79 -5.35
C ILE A 13 -0.12 0.99 -6.64
N GLU A 14 -0.30 1.63 -7.79
CA GLU A 14 -0.13 1.01 -9.11
C GLU A 14 1.22 1.44 -9.68
N LEU A 15 2.11 0.47 -9.92
CA LEU A 15 3.41 0.72 -10.53
C LEU A 15 3.33 0.63 -12.06
N GLN A 16 4.28 1.28 -12.74
CA GLN A 16 4.39 1.29 -14.22
C GLN A 16 4.47 -0.11 -14.88
N PHE A 17 4.82 -1.15 -14.12
CA PHE A 17 4.89 -2.55 -14.59
C PHE A 17 3.63 -3.37 -14.27
N ALA A 18 2.46 -2.73 -14.14
CA ALA A 18 1.16 -3.36 -13.85
C ALA A 18 1.08 -4.15 -12.53
N LYS A 19 2.00 -3.90 -11.60
CA LYS A 19 1.91 -4.45 -10.24
C LYS A 19 1.14 -3.48 -9.36
N VAL A 20 0.09 -4.00 -8.75
CA VAL A 20 -0.77 -3.28 -7.80
C VAL A 20 -0.42 -3.76 -6.41
N PHE A 21 -0.11 -2.82 -5.52
CA PHE A 21 0.13 -3.06 -4.12
C PHE A 21 -0.86 -2.28 -3.28
N ILE A 22 -1.11 -2.76 -2.08
CA ILE A 22 -1.91 -2.09 -1.07
C ILE A 22 -1.06 -1.93 0.18
N ALA A 23 -0.96 -0.71 0.67
CA ALA A 23 -0.15 -0.39 1.84
C ALA A 23 -0.70 0.80 2.60
N GLU A 24 -0.53 0.78 3.91
CA GLU A 24 -0.77 1.90 4.80
C GLU A 24 0.40 2.88 4.73
N TYR A 25 0.15 4.16 4.48
CA TYR A 25 1.20 5.16 4.58
C TYR A 25 1.36 5.59 6.05
N ARG A 26 2.58 5.52 6.58
CA ARG A 26 2.94 6.08 7.89
C ARG A 26 4.03 7.12 7.73
N SER A 27 3.77 8.36 8.13
CA SER A 27 4.81 9.39 8.22
C SER A 27 5.61 9.22 9.50
N GLU A 28 6.95 9.17 9.42
CA GLU A 28 7.79 9.34 10.60
C GLU A 28 8.23 10.80 10.74
N GLY A 29 7.76 11.46 11.79
CA GLY A 29 8.16 12.82 12.14
C GLY A 29 7.25 13.92 11.60
N GLN A 30 7.43 15.11 12.16
CA GLN A 30 6.62 16.33 11.90
C GLN A 30 6.83 16.93 10.50
N ILE A 31 7.72 16.36 9.69
CA ILE A 31 8.17 16.91 8.41
C ILE A 31 7.71 15.95 7.30
N SER A 32 6.71 16.39 6.54
CA SER A 32 5.85 15.61 5.62
C SER A 32 6.50 14.92 4.41
N ALA A 33 7.82 14.67 4.41
CA ALA A 33 8.52 14.11 3.25
C ALA A 33 9.06 12.68 3.45
N HIS A 34 9.14 12.18 4.68
CA HIS A 34 9.76 10.87 4.98
C HIS A 34 8.74 9.91 5.59
N GLY A 35 7.84 9.40 4.75
CA GLY A 35 6.94 8.32 5.13
C GLY A 35 7.33 6.97 4.56
N ARG A 36 6.77 5.93 5.13
CA ARG A 36 6.92 4.53 4.71
C ARG A 36 5.55 3.94 4.39
N PHE A 37 5.51 3.08 3.38
CA PHE A 37 4.38 2.21 3.10
C PHE A 37 4.53 0.91 3.89
N VAL A 38 3.53 0.58 4.69
CA VAL A 38 3.43 -0.65 5.47
C VAL A 38 2.44 -1.56 4.75
N PHE A 39 2.94 -2.68 4.24
CA PHE A 39 2.16 -3.68 3.53
C PHE A 39 1.39 -4.56 4.52
N PRO A 40 0.30 -5.20 4.07
CA PRO A 40 -0.53 -6.05 4.94
C PRO A 40 0.19 -7.25 5.54
N ASP A 41 1.23 -7.73 4.86
CA ASP A 41 2.14 -8.78 5.34
C ASP A 41 3.03 -8.32 6.52
N GLY A 42 2.95 -7.05 6.93
CA GLY A 42 3.81 -6.44 7.96
C GLY A 42 5.15 -5.94 7.43
N SER A 43 5.52 -6.31 6.20
CA SER A 43 6.64 -5.74 5.45
C SER A 43 6.47 -4.21 5.29
N SER A 44 7.57 -3.45 5.24
CA SER A 44 7.51 -1.99 4.99
C SER A 44 8.59 -1.50 4.04
N LYS A 45 8.31 -0.42 3.31
CA LYS A 45 9.22 0.24 2.37
C LYS A 45 9.09 1.75 2.43
N ASP A 46 10.21 2.44 2.27
CA ASP A 46 10.25 3.90 2.17
C ASP A 46 9.43 4.38 0.97
N ALA A 47 8.57 5.38 1.20
CA ALA A 47 7.74 5.95 0.15
C ALA A 47 8.59 6.54 -0.97
N ASP A 48 9.72 7.18 -0.64
CA ASP A 48 10.66 7.76 -1.60
C ASP A 48 11.25 6.73 -2.57
N SER A 49 11.38 5.46 -2.15
CA SER A 49 11.84 4.38 -3.03
C SER A 49 10.74 3.85 -3.97
N ILE A 50 9.47 4.08 -3.64
CA ILE A 50 8.31 3.55 -4.39
C ILE A 50 7.72 4.63 -5.31
N LEU A 51 7.45 5.82 -4.76
CA LEU A 51 6.85 6.97 -5.43
C LEU A 51 7.38 7.28 -6.84
N PRO A 52 8.70 7.23 -7.14
CA PRO A 52 9.20 7.48 -8.49
C PRO A 52 8.73 6.43 -9.53
N TYR A 53 8.33 5.24 -9.08
CA TYR A 53 7.83 4.16 -9.93
C TYR A 53 6.30 4.04 -9.91
N VAL A 54 5.62 4.87 -9.12
CA VAL A 54 4.15 4.88 -9.00
C VAL A 54 3.55 5.61 -10.19
N ASP A 55 2.71 4.90 -10.93
CA ASP A 55 1.90 5.47 -11.99
C ASP A 55 0.63 6.10 -11.40
N SER A 56 -0.09 5.32 -10.58
CA SER A 56 -1.36 5.72 -9.95
C SER A 56 -1.36 5.38 -8.46
N LEU A 57 -1.92 6.30 -7.67
CA LEU A 57 -2.03 6.18 -6.22
C LEU A 57 -3.43 6.60 -5.80
N ILE A 58 -4.18 5.67 -5.22
CA ILE A 58 -5.59 5.88 -4.86
C ILE A 58 -5.74 5.59 -3.37
N GLU A 59 -6.28 6.54 -2.62
CA GLU A 59 -6.68 6.32 -1.22
C GLU A 59 -7.83 5.31 -1.19
N ILE A 60 -7.71 4.28 -0.36
CA ILE A 60 -8.69 3.22 -0.20
C ILE A 60 -8.98 3.00 1.28
N GLU A 61 -10.06 2.28 1.56
CA GLU A 61 -10.29 1.73 2.90
C GLU A 61 -9.28 0.62 3.20
N ALA A 62 -9.04 0.36 4.49
CA ALA A 62 -8.15 -0.72 4.91
C ALA A 62 -8.63 -2.05 4.30
N PRO A 63 -7.74 -2.84 3.67
CA PRO A 63 -8.12 -4.13 3.14
C PRO A 63 -8.60 -5.01 4.30
N ASP A 64 -9.64 -5.80 4.05
CA ASP A 64 -10.13 -6.78 5.02
C ASP A 64 -9.14 -7.95 5.04
N LEU A 65 -8.09 -7.82 5.86
CA LEU A 65 -7.02 -8.81 5.99
C LEU A 65 -7.48 -10.11 6.66
N SER A 66 -8.74 -10.16 7.10
CA SER A 66 -9.41 -11.39 7.52
C SER A 66 -9.87 -12.25 6.34
N GLN A 67 -9.80 -11.77 5.10
CA GLN A 67 -9.94 -12.59 3.90
C GLN A 67 -8.56 -13.09 3.45
N GLU A 68 -7.88 -13.86 4.31
CA GLU A 68 -6.94 -14.85 3.78
C GLU A 68 -7.76 -15.72 2.82
N LEU A 69 -7.34 -15.76 1.55
CA LEU A 69 -7.96 -16.62 0.55
C LEU A 69 -8.12 -18.01 1.17
N ASP A 70 -9.35 -18.49 1.25
CA ASP A 70 -9.64 -19.89 1.52
C ASP A 70 -9.10 -20.69 0.32
N ILE A 71 -7.82 -21.02 0.35
CA ILE A 71 -7.15 -21.90 -0.64
C ILE A 71 -7.75 -23.33 -0.54
N GLY A 72 -8.69 -23.57 0.39
CA GLY A 72 -9.43 -24.81 0.56
C GLY A 72 -10.42 -25.15 -0.56
N ASP A 73 -10.84 -24.20 -1.41
CA ASP A 73 -11.86 -24.47 -2.45
C ASP A 73 -11.28 -24.97 -3.79
N PHE A 74 -9.97 -25.25 -3.87
CA PHE A 74 -9.33 -25.80 -5.09
C PHE A 74 -9.05 -27.31 -5.05
N ILE A 75 -9.36 -28.00 -3.94
CA ILE A 75 -9.16 -29.46 -3.83
C ILE A 75 -10.41 -30.12 -3.23
N ASN A 76 -11.49 -30.19 -4.01
CA ASN A 76 -12.50 -31.26 -3.92
C ASN A 76 -13.35 -31.26 -5.20
N GLU A 77 -12.82 -31.87 -6.25
CA GLU A 77 -13.63 -32.56 -7.26
C GLU A 77 -13.05 -33.96 -7.48
#